data_AF-A0A4N9B8H1-F1
#
_entry.id   AF-A0A4N9B8H1-F1
#
_cell.length_a   1.000
_cell.length_b   1.000
_cell.length_c   1.000
_cell.angle_alpha   90.00
_cell.angle_beta   90.00
_cell.angle_gamma   90.00
#
_symmetry.space_group_name_H-M   'P 1'
#
loop_
_entity.id
_entity.type
_entity.pdbx_description
1 polymer ?
#
loop_
_entity_poly.entity_id
_entity_poly.type
_entity_poly.pdbx_seq_one_letter_code
_entity_poly.pdbx_strand_id
1 'polypeptide(L)'
;MNKRLFLKMSLVTLPILALFSQPVLAEENIHFSSCKEAWANGYSDIHEGEPGYSAKLDRDHDGVACELKNAPKGAFKAKQSTAIQINTSSAITSGWVKQDGAWYYFDGNGNLVKNAWQGSYYLKADGKMAQSEWIYDSSYQAWYYLTSDGSYAYSTWQGNYYLKSDGKMAVNEWVDGGRYYVGADGVWKEGQASTVSSSNDSNSEYSAALGKAKSYNSLFHMSKKRMYRQLTSDFDKFSNDAAQYAIDHLDD
;
A
#
# COMPACT_ATOMS: atom_id res chain seq x y z
N MET A 1 -41.65 -15.35 47.99
CA MET A 1 -41.52 -16.83 48.02
C MET A 1 -41.23 -17.33 46.63
N ASN A 2 -40.29 -18.28 46.54
CA ASN A 2 -40.01 -19.18 45.41
C ASN A 2 -39.14 -18.62 44.28
N LYS A 3 -38.15 -19.32 43.72
CA LYS A 3 -37.29 -20.44 44.13
C LYS A 3 -36.15 -20.44 43.09
N ARG A 4 -34.91 -20.70 43.52
CA ARG A 4 -33.76 -20.92 42.63
C ARG A 4 -33.97 -22.15 41.75
N LEU A 5 -33.55 -22.09 40.49
CA LEU A 5 -33.06 -23.27 39.78
C LEU A 5 -31.89 -22.89 38.86
N PHE A 6 -30.77 -23.55 39.08
CA PHE A 6 -29.57 -23.51 38.26
C PHE A 6 -29.75 -24.40 37.02
N LEU A 7 -29.31 -23.95 35.85
CA LEU A 7 -28.85 -24.85 34.80
C LEU A 7 -27.57 -24.28 34.16
N LYS A 8 -26.46 -24.97 34.42
CA LYS A 8 -25.18 -24.79 33.74
C LYS A 8 -25.32 -25.30 32.31
N MET A 9 -24.96 -24.48 31.32
CA MET A 9 -24.53 -24.99 30.02
C MET A 9 -23.18 -24.36 29.68
N SER A 10 -22.14 -25.17 29.86
CA SER A 10 -20.84 -24.99 29.24
C SER A 10 -20.99 -25.09 27.73
N LEU A 11 -20.62 -24.06 26.99
CA LEU A 11 -20.21 -24.21 25.59
C LEU A 11 -18.69 -24.09 25.52
N VAL A 12 -18.11 -25.16 24.98
CA VAL A 12 -16.68 -25.40 24.81
C VAL A 12 -16.09 -24.36 23.87
N THR A 13 -15.05 -23.68 24.34
CA THR A 13 -14.09 -22.95 23.52
C THR A 13 -13.30 -23.95 22.67
N LEU A 14 -13.48 -23.93 21.35
CA LEU A 14 -12.53 -24.54 20.42
C LEU A 14 -11.40 -23.54 20.15
N PRO A 15 -10.13 -23.86 20.45
CA PRO A 15 -9.01 -23.11 19.92
C PRO A 15 -8.88 -23.51 18.44
N ILE A 16 -9.12 -22.59 17.52
CA ILE A 16 -8.69 -22.77 16.13
C ILE A 16 -7.18 -22.61 16.14
N LEU A 17 -6.49 -23.74 16.31
CA LEU A 17 -5.06 -23.84 16.10
C LEU A 17 -4.84 -23.73 14.58
N ALA A 18 -4.64 -22.52 14.09
CA ALA A 18 -4.15 -22.28 12.75
C ALA A 18 -2.72 -22.83 12.68
N LEU A 19 -2.60 -24.08 12.24
CA LEU A 19 -1.35 -24.65 11.79
C LEU A 19 -0.90 -23.82 10.58
N PHE A 20 0.08 -22.95 10.81
CA PHE A 20 0.92 -22.42 9.75
C PHE A 20 1.64 -23.61 9.10
N SER A 21 1.05 -24.18 8.05
CA SER A 21 1.80 -24.99 7.09
C SER A 21 2.71 -24.05 6.30
N GLN A 22 3.90 -23.79 6.85
CA GLN A 22 5.01 -23.34 6.02
C GLN A 22 5.34 -24.47 5.03
N PRO A 23 5.51 -24.21 3.73
CA PRO A 23 6.08 -25.21 2.85
C PRO A 23 7.55 -25.36 3.24
N VAL A 24 7.84 -26.40 4.01
CA VAL A 24 9.18 -26.98 4.04
C VAL A 24 9.37 -27.59 2.66
N LEU A 25 10.16 -26.95 1.80
CA LEU A 25 10.74 -27.63 0.64
C LEU A 25 11.70 -28.68 1.21
N ALA A 26 11.14 -29.84 1.56
CA ALA A 26 11.92 -31.03 1.77
C ALA A 26 12.57 -31.33 0.43
N GLU A 27 13.89 -31.25 0.38
CA GLU A 27 14.69 -31.81 -0.70
C GLU A 27 14.42 -33.31 -0.71
N GLU A 28 13.50 -33.72 -1.59
CA GLU A 28 13.11 -35.11 -1.73
C GLU A 28 14.34 -35.84 -2.28
N ASN A 29 15.03 -36.61 -1.44
CA ASN A 29 16.20 -37.40 -1.82
C ASN A 29 15.75 -38.53 -2.75
N ILE A 30 15.55 -38.21 -4.03
CA ILE A 30 15.21 -39.17 -5.07
C ILE A 30 16.44 -40.07 -5.28
N HIS A 31 16.27 -41.38 -5.07
CA HIS A 31 17.31 -42.40 -5.27
C HIS A 31 16.73 -43.59 -6.02
N PHE A 32 17.39 -44.03 -7.10
CA PHE A 32 16.98 -45.20 -7.86
C PHE A 32 17.97 -46.34 -7.65
N SER A 33 17.46 -47.54 -7.41
CA SER A 33 18.29 -48.75 -7.31
C SER A 33 18.78 -49.24 -8.68
N SER A 34 18.11 -48.84 -9.78
CA SER A 34 18.52 -49.17 -11.15
C SER A 34 17.88 -48.24 -12.19
N CYS A 35 18.44 -48.15 -13.40
CA CYS A 35 17.83 -47.39 -14.48
C CYS A 35 16.48 -47.95 -14.95
N LYS A 36 16.25 -49.25 -14.76
CA LYS A 36 14.94 -49.86 -14.99
C LYS A 36 13.88 -49.26 -14.06
N GLU A 37 14.24 -49.01 -12.81
CA GLU A 37 13.36 -48.33 -11.86
C GLU A 37 13.17 -46.86 -12.22
N ALA A 38 14.24 -46.16 -12.59
CA ALA A 38 14.16 -44.76 -13.03
C ALA A 38 13.20 -44.61 -14.22
N TRP A 39 13.39 -45.39 -15.29
CA TRP A 39 12.53 -45.38 -16.48
C TRP A 39 11.09 -45.81 -16.19
N ALA A 40 10.87 -46.78 -15.28
CA ALA A 40 9.54 -47.19 -14.86
C ALA A 40 8.78 -46.09 -14.10
N ASN A 41 9.53 -45.17 -13.47
CA ASN A 41 9.02 -43.98 -12.78
C ASN A 41 9.10 -42.70 -13.64
N GLY A 42 9.48 -42.83 -14.91
CA GLY A 42 9.50 -41.73 -15.88
C GLY A 42 10.69 -40.79 -15.78
N TYR A 43 11.79 -41.23 -15.16
CA TYR A 43 13.07 -40.51 -15.14
C TYR A 43 14.02 -41.10 -16.20
N SER A 44 14.61 -40.25 -17.02
CA SER A 44 15.67 -40.58 -18.00
C SER A 44 16.61 -39.39 -18.14
N ASP A 45 17.82 -39.64 -18.68
CA ASP A 45 18.82 -38.61 -18.98
C ASP A 45 19.16 -37.74 -17.74
N ILE A 46 19.48 -38.41 -16.63
CA ILE A 46 19.70 -37.78 -15.33
C ILE A 46 21.16 -37.29 -15.27
N HIS A 47 21.38 -35.99 -15.16
CA HIS A 47 22.72 -35.40 -15.19
C HIS A 47 23.43 -35.42 -13.83
N GLU A 48 24.76 -35.45 -13.83
CA GLU A 48 25.57 -35.34 -12.61
C GLU A 48 25.21 -34.06 -11.82
N GLY A 49 24.81 -34.24 -10.56
CA GLY A 49 24.32 -33.15 -9.69
C GLY A 49 22.79 -33.00 -9.63
N GLU A 50 22.03 -33.69 -10.49
CA GLU A 50 20.57 -33.71 -10.41
C GLU A 50 20.05 -34.68 -9.34
N PRO A 51 18.91 -34.37 -8.69
CA PRO A 51 18.24 -35.31 -7.81
C PRO A 51 17.93 -36.64 -8.53
N GLY A 52 18.38 -37.76 -7.98
CA GLY A 52 18.27 -39.07 -8.63
C GLY A 52 19.53 -39.54 -9.36
N TYR A 53 20.53 -38.67 -9.55
CA TYR A 53 21.80 -39.08 -10.13
C TYR A 53 22.57 -40.01 -9.19
N SER A 54 23.20 -41.03 -9.76
CA SER A 54 24.21 -41.82 -9.07
C SER A 54 25.22 -42.32 -10.10
N ALA A 55 26.50 -42.20 -9.79
CA ALA A 55 27.57 -42.78 -10.61
C ALA A 55 27.42 -44.31 -10.81
N LYS A 56 26.60 -45.00 -9.99
CA LYS A 56 26.27 -46.42 -10.19
C LYS A 56 25.28 -46.68 -11.32
N LEU A 57 24.52 -45.65 -11.69
CA LEU A 57 23.50 -45.68 -12.75
C LEU A 57 24.05 -45.17 -14.09
N ASP A 58 25.12 -44.37 -14.02
CA ASP A 58 25.93 -43.89 -15.16
C ASP A 58 27.00 -44.94 -15.51
N ARG A 59 26.65 -45.86 -16.41
CA ARG A 59 27.50 -47.03 -16.71
C ARG A 59 28.71 -46.64 -17.55
N ASP A 60 28.55 -45.67 -18.44
CA ASP A 60 29.54 -45.14 -19.35
C ASP A 60 30.36 -43.98 -18.77
N HIS A 61 29.98 -43.48 -17.58
CA HIS A 61 30.67 -42.43 -16.83
C HIS A 61 30.83 -41.14 -17.64
N ASP A 62 29.79 -40.79 -18.41
CA ASP A 62 29.77 -39.60 -19.25
C ASP A 62 29.06 -38.40 -18.58
N GLY A 63 28.61 -38.59 -17.32
CA GLY A 63 27.90 -37.60 -16.54
C GLY A 63 26.39 -37.64 -16.75
N VAL A 64 25.85 -38.64 -17.47
CA VAL A 64 24.41 -38.81 -17.70
C VAL A 64 23.97 -40.24 -17.36
N ALA A 65 23.30 -40.39 -16.22
CA ALA A 65 22.72 -41.65 -15.80
C ALA A 65 21.38 -41.96 -16.50
N CYS A 66 21.13 -43.24 -16.78
CA CYS A 66 19.83 -43.74 -17.25
C CYS A 66 19.31 -43.06 -18.54
N GLU A 67 20.20 -42.92 -19.52
CA GLU A 67 19.89 -42.30 -20.81
C GLU A 67 18.75 -43.01 -21.55
N LEU A 68 17.83 -42.24 -22.13
CA LEU A 68 16.66 -42.80 -22.81
C LEU A 68 17.04 -43.66 -24.02
N LYS A 69 18.12 -43.31 -24.72
CA LYS A 69 18.65 -44.07 -25.87
C LYS A 69 19.04 -45.51 -25.49
N ASN A 70 19.36 -45.75 -24.22
CA ASN A 70 19.75 -47.05 -23.67
C ASN A 70 18.57 -47.84 -23.07
N ALA A 71 17.36 -47.27 -23.06
CA ALA A 71 16.18 -47.89 -22.47
C ALA A 71 15.66 -49.07 -23.33
N PRO A 72 15.38 -50.25 -22.74
CA PRO A 72 14.69 -51.32 -23.44
C PRO A 72 13.32 -50.85 -23.95
N LYS A 73 12.91 -51.34 -25.12
CA LYS A 73 11.59 -51.00 -25.70
C LYS A 73 10.47 -51.25 -24.67
N GLY A 74 9.74 -50.19 -24.32
CA GLY A 74 8.62 -50.23 -23.37
C GLY A 74 9.02 -50.15 -21.89
N ALA A 75 10.30 -50.01 -21.55
CA ALA A 75 10.75 -49.83 -20.16
C ALA A 75 10.50 -48.41 -19.63
N PHE A 76 10.58 -47.40 -20.51
CA PHE A 76 10.22 -46.04 -20.18
C PHE A 76 8.71 -45.88 -20.14
N LYS A 77 8.18 -45.65 -18.93
CA LYS A 77 6.82 -45.18 -18.76
C LYS A 77 6.90 -43.67 -18.67
N ALA A 78 6.49 -42.98 -19.74
CA ALA A 78 6.30 -41.55 -19.67
C ALA A 78 5.46 -41.26 -18.43
N LYS A 79 6.01 -40.51 -17.48
CA LYS A 79 5.23 -39.98 -16.37
C LYS A 79 4.06 -39.26 -17.04
N GLN A 80 2.83 -39.76 -16.85
CA GLN A 80 1.68 -38.92 -17.11
C GLN A 80 1.97 -37.67 -16.30
N SER A 81 2.16 -36.56 -17.00
CA SER A 81 2.35 -35.30 -16.34
C SER A 81 1.19 -35.19 -15.37
N THR A 82 1.49 -35.15 -14.07
CA THR A 82 0.78 -34.21 -13.23
C THR A 82 1.16 -32.86 -13.80
N ALA A 83 0.56 -32.54 -14.94
CA ALA A 83 0.45 -31.21 -15.39
C ALA A 83 -0.34 -30.56 -14.25
N ILE A 84 0.37 -29.85 -13.39
CA ILE A 84 0.00 -28.45 -13.33
C ILE A 84 0.07 -28.02 -14.80
N GLN A 85 -1.10 -28.04 -15.44
CA GLN A 85 -1.32 -27.39 -16.70
C GLN A 85 -1.07 -25.91 -16.43
N ILE A 86 0.20 -25.50 -16.41
CA ILE A 86 0.50 -24.18 -16.93
C ILE A 86 0.72 -24.44 -18.40
N ASN A 87 -0.40 -24.53 -19.10
CA ASN A 87 -0.46 -24.25 -20.51
C ASN A 87 0.04 -22.80 -20.67
N THR A 88 1.35 -22.57 -20.69
CA THR A 88 1.92 -21.24 -20.93
C THR A 88 2.08 -21.01 -22.43
N SER A 89 1.01 -21.29 -23.17
CA SER A 89 0.53 -20.31 -24.14
C SER A 89 -0.39 -19.27 -23.50
N SER A 90 -0.49 -19.22 -22.16
CA SER A 90 -0.99 -18.04 -21.44
C SER A 90 -0.15 -16.85 -21.85
N ALA A 91 -0.70 -16.00 -22.72
CA ALA A 91 -0.26 -14.64 -22.87
C ALA A 91 0.01 -14.09 -21.45
N ILE A 92 1.28 -13.78 -21.16
CA ILE A 92 1.68 -13.20 -19.88
C ILE A 92 0.78 -11.98 -19.70
N THR A 93 -0.13 -12.04 -18.74
CA THR A 93 -1.11 -10.98 -18.57
C THR A 93 -0.36 -9.81 -17.96
N SER A 94 0.10 -8.89 -18.80
CA SER A 94 0.75 -7.64 -18.43
C SER A 94 -0.22 -6.48 -18.61
N GLY A 95 -0.13 -5.47 -17.76
CA GLY A 95 -0.97 -4.28 -17.83
C GLY A 95 -2.17 -4.33 -16.88
N TRP A 96 -3.15 -3.47 -17.18
CA TRP A 96 -4.35 -3.28 -16.36
C TRP A 96 -5.36 -4.41 -16.57
N VAL A 97 -5.80 -5.00 -15.47
CA VAL A 97 -6.77 -6.11 -15.47
C VAL A 97 -7.86 -5.81 -14.45
N LYS A 98 -9.13 -5.98 -14.83
CA LYS A 98 -10.27 -5.83 -13.92
C LYS A 98 -10.79 -7.20 -13.49
N GLN A 99 -10.80 -7.47 -12.19
CA GLN A 99 -11.28 -8.71 -11.58
C GLN A 99 -12.17 -8.39 -10.38
N ASP A 100 -13.33 -9.03 -10.30
CA ASP A 100 -14.31 -8.84 -9.20
C ASP A 100 -14.63 -7.37 -8.89
N GLY A 101 -14.70 -6.54 -9.94
CA GLY A 101 -15.00 -5.12 -9.84
C GLY A 101 -13.80 -4.23 -9.48
N ALA A 102 -12.66 -4.79 -9.09
CA ALA A 102 -11.44 -4.05 -8.78
C ALA A 102 -10.42 -4.10 -9.93
N TRP A 103 -9.63 -3.03 -10.06
CA TRP A 103 -8.52 -2.98 -11.00
C TRP A 103 -7.22 -3.43 -10.34
N TYR A 104 -6.42 -4.17 -11.10
CA TYR A 104 -5.09 -4.65 -10.74
C TYR A 104 -4.14 -4.30 -11.88
N TYR A 105 -2.85 -4.23 -11.58
CA TYR A 105 -1.82 -4.02 -12.59
C TYR A 105 -0.74 -5.08 -12.48
N PHE A 106 -0.41 -5.69 -13.61
CA PHE A 106 0.66 -6.67 -13.74
C PHE A 106 1.82 -6.06 -14.54
N ASP A 107 3.04 -6.25 -14.07
CA ASP A 107 4.24 -5.76 -14.75
C ASP A 107 4.50 -6.53 -16.07
N GLY A 108 5.55 -6.16 -16.79
CA GLY A 108 5.92 -6.81 -18.06
C GLY A 108 6.28 -8.31 -17.93
N ASN A 109 6.51 -8.79 -16.71
CA ASN A 109 6.81 -10.19 -16.41
C ASN A 109 5.57 -10.93 -15.87
N GLY A 110 4.42 -10.26 -15.77
CA GLY A 110 3.18 -10.82 -15.22
C GLY A 110 3.13 -10.85 -13.70
N ASN A 111 4.00 -10.12 -12.99
CA ASN A 111 3.92 -10.01 -11.54
C ASN A 111 2.91 -8.93 -11.14
N LEU A 112 2.10 -9.22 -10.12
CA LEU A 112 1.16 -8.25 -9.55
C LEU A 112 1.91 -7.11 -8.85
N VAL A 113 1.66 -5.88 -9.30
CA VAL A 113 2.20 -4.66 -8.67
C VAL A 113 1.38 -4.28 -7.44
N LYS A 114 2.09 -3.96 -6.34
CA LYS A 114 1.50 -3.66 -5.02
C LYS A 114 2.34 -2.63 -4.29
N ASN A 115 1.70 -1.83 -3.44
CA ASN A 115 2.31 -0.72 -2.69
C ASN A 115 3.17 0.20 -3.58
N ALA A 116 2.68 0.49 -4.78
CA ALA A 116 3.45 1.19 -5.78
C ALA A 116 2.54 1.98 -6.73
N TRP A 117 3.11 3.04 -7.30
CA TRP A 117 2.50 3.83 -8.34
C TRP A 117 2.66 3.15 -9.70
N GLN A 118 1.60 3.19 -10.50
CA GLN A 118 1.63 2.92 -11.92
C GLN A 118 1.04 4.11 -12.66
N GLY A 119 1.90 4.99 -13.18
CA GLY A 119 1.46 6.27 -13.74
C GLY A 119 0.76 7.11 -12.67
N SER A 120 -0.49 7.51 -12.93
CA SER A 120 -1.30 8.33 -12.00
C SER A 120 -2.08 7.52 -10.96
N TYR A 121 -1.90 6.21 -10.91
CA TYR A 121 -2.72 5.30 -10.09
C TYR A 121 -1.85 4.63 -9.02
N TYR A 122 -2.44 4.32 -7.86
CA TYR A 122 -1.75 3.62 -6.79
C TYR A 122 -2.31 2.21 -6.58
N LEU A 123 -1.44 1.20 -6.55
CA LEU A 123 -1.80 -0.19 -6.24
C LEU A 123 -1.56 -0.44 -4.76
N LYS A 124 -2.59 -0.84 -4.01
CA LYS A 124 -2.53 -1.08 -2.57
C LYS A 124 -1.81 -2.39 -2.24
N ALA A 125 -1.70 -2.71 -0.95
CA ALA A 125 -1.02 -3.92 -0.47
C ALA A 125 -1.68 -5.23 -0.94
N ASP A 126 -2.99 -5.21 -1.22
CA ASP A 126 -3.75 -6.32 -1.81
C ASP A 126 -3.71 -6.33 -3.35
N GLY A 127 -3.00 -5.38 -3.96
CA GLY A 127 -2.87 -5.20 -5.41
C GLY A 127 -4.05 -4.49 -6.06
N LYS A 128 -5.09 -4.12 -5.31
CA LYS A 128 -6.20 -3.34 -5.86
C LYS A 128 -5.78 -1.90 -6.06
N MET A 129 -6.18 -1.34 -7.18
CA MET A 129 -6.09 0.09 -7.45
C MET A 129 -6.92 0.85 -6.42
N ALA A 130 -6.30 1.85 -5.78
CA ALA A 130 -6.99 2.77 -4.89
C ALA A 130 -7.95 3.68 -5.69
N GLN A 131 -9.14 3.92 -5.13
CA GLN A 131 -10.18 4.73 -5.79
C GLN A 131 -11.07 5.41 -4.75
N SER A 132 -11.31 6.70 -4.91
CA SER A 132 -12.09 7.53 -3.98
C SER A 132 -11.60 7.46 -2.53
N GLU A 133 -10.29 7.34 -2.32
CA GLU A 133 -9.71 7.10 -0.99
C GLU A 133 -8.37 7.81 -0.81
N TRP A 134 -8.01 8.03 0.45
CA TRP A 134 -6.70 8.54 0.84
C TRP A 134 -5.70 7.39 0.95
N ILE A 135 -4.49 7.57 0.41
CA ILE A 135 -3.35 6.68 0.64
C ILE A 135 -2.21 7.45 1.27
N TYR A 136 -1.46 6.77 2.13
CA TYR A 136 -0.18 7.26 2.62
C TYR A 136 0.94 6.50 1.92
N ASP A 137 1.79 7.23 1.21
CA ASP A 137 2.99 6.66 0.61
C ASP A 137 4.19 6.90 1.54
N SER A 138 4.71 5.82 2.10
CA SER A 138 5.85 5.87 3.02
C SER A 138 7.16 6.31 2.38
N SER A 139 7.33 6.11 1.07
CA SER A 139 8.52 6.53 0.32
C SER A 139 8.56 8.05 0.17
N TYR A 140 7.40 8.66 -0.02
CA TYR A 140 7.26 10.12 -0.10
C TYR A 140 6.89 10.78 1.23
N GLN A 141 6.59 9.99 2.26
CA GLN A 141 6.15 10.43 3.57
C GLN A 141 4.96 11.40 3.50
N ALA A 142 4.06 11.17 2.55
CA ALA A 142 2.98 12.10 2.23
C ALA A 142 1.67 11.37 1.95
N TRP A 143 0.57 12.06 2.25
CA TRP A 143 -0.78 11.64 1.88
C TRP A 143 -1.10 12.07 0.46
N TYR A 144 -1.81 11.20 -0.27
CA TYR A 144 -2.38 11.46 -1.59
C TYR A 144 -3.85 11.06 -1.57
N TYR A 145 -4.66 11.71 -2.38
CA TYR A 145 -6.05 11.31 -2.58
C TYR A 145 -6.23 10.76 -3.99
N LEU A 146 -6.80 9.57 -4.13
CA LEU A 146 -7.18 9.00 -5.42
C LEU A 146 -8.64 9.32 -5.69
N THR A 147 -8.91 9.92 -6.84
CA THR A 147 -10.24 10.31 -7.28
C THR A 147 -11.09 9.10 -7.67
N SER A 148 -12.34 9.36 -8.05
CA SER A 148 -13.29 8.32 -8.44
C SER A 148 -12.91 7.58 -9.72
N ASP A 149 -12.00 8.09 -10.53
CA ASP A 149 -11.41 7.38 -11.67
C ASP A 149 -10.12 6.63 -11.32
N GLY A 150 -9.64 6.76 -10.07
CA GLY A 150 -8.44 6.14 -9.54
C GLY A 150 -7.16 6.95 -9.71
N SER A 151 -7.19 8.05 -10.47
CA SER A 151 -6.02 8.91 -10.62
C SER A 151 -5.77 9.72 -9.34
N TYR A 152 -4.53 10.13 -9.06
CA TYR A 152 -4.30 11.02 -7.91
C TYR A 152 -4.77 12.45 -8.21
N ALA A 153 -5.41 13.07 -7.22
CA ALA A 153 -5.77 14.47 -7.24
C ALA A 153 -4.52 15.35 -7.09
N TYR A 154 -4.45 16.45 -7.84
CA TYR A 154 -3.38 17.44 -7.75
C TYR A 154 -3.90 18.84 -8.06
N SER A 155 -3.23 19.85 -7.52
CA SER A 155 -3.60 21.27 -7.62
C SER A 155 -5.08 21.56 -7.33
N THR A 156 -5.68 20.82 -6.39
CA THR A 156 -7.11 20.85 -6.14
C THR A 156 -7.44 20.53 -4.69
N TRP A 157 -8.65 20.90 -4.27
CA TRP A 157 -9.18 20.61 -2.94
C TRP A 157 -9.88 19.25 -2.90
N GLN A 158 -9.68 18.52 -1.81
CA GLN A 158 -10.47 17.36 -1.41
C GLN A 158 -11.02 17.59 0.01
N GLY A 159 -12.27 18.03 0.10
CA GLY A 159 -12.81 18.55 1.37
C GLY A 159 -11.98 19.75 1.85
N ASN A 160 -11.49 19.69 3.08
CA ASN A 160 -10.69 20.76 3.68
C ASN A 160 -9.17 20.57 3.49
N TYR A 161 -8.76 19.63 2.65
CA TYR A 161 -7.35 19.35 2.39
C TYR A 161 -7.00 19.77 0.96
N TYR A 162 -5.82 20.35 0.78
CA TYR A 162 -5.33 20.74 -0.53
C TYR A 162 -4.26 19.78 -1.03
N LEU A 163 -4.43 19.27 -2.25
CA LEU A 163 -3.43 18.45 -2.94
C LEU A 163 -2.60 19.38 -3.83
N LYS A 164 -1.28 19.38 -3.63
CA LYS A 164 -0.33 20.20 -4.39
C LYS A 164 -0.18 19.73 -5.82
N SER A 165 0.64 20.44 -6.61
CA SER A 165 0.87 20.10 -8.02
C SER A 165 1.53 18.73 -8.23
N ASP A 166 2.22 18.20 -7.22
CA ASP A 166 2.80 16.86 -7.21
C ASP A 166 1.86 15.81 -6.58
N GLY A 167 0.63 16.19 -6.24
CA GLY A 167 -0.38 15.32 -5.63
C GLY A 167 -0.27 15.16 -4.12
N LYS A 168 0.80 15.65 -3.48
CA LYS A 168 0.97 15.55 -2.03
C LYS A 168 -0.01 16.47 -1.32
N MET A 169 -0.60 15.96 -0.23
CA MET A 169 -1.36 16.78 0.70
C MET A 169 -0.47 17.87 1.30
N ALA A 170 -0.91 19.11 1.21
CA ALA A 170 -0.23 20.25 1.82
C ALA A 170 -0.38 20.21 3.35
N VAL A 171 0.69 20.61 4.05
CA VAL A 171 0.68 20.76 5.52
C VAL A 171 1.48 21.99 5.91
N ASN A 172 0.97 22.77 6.85
CA ASN A 172 1.63 23.93 7.44
C ASN A 172 2.15 24.93 6.38
N GLU A 173 1.34 25.20 5.34
CA GLU A 173 1.76 26.01 4.20
C GLU A 173 0.60 26.79 3.57
N TRP A 174 0.97 27.86 2.85
CA TRP A 174 0.05 28.64 2.03
C TRP A 174 -0.17 27.95 0.69
N VAL A 175 -1.42 27.67 0.35
CA VAL A 175 -1.82 26.93 -0.86
C VAL A 175 -2.65 27.79 -1.81
N ASP A 176 -2.91 27.23 -2.99
CA ASP A 176 -3.87 27.75 -3.97
C ASP A 176 -3.65 29.23 -4.32
N GLY A 177 -2.43 29.54 -4.79
CA GLY A 177 -2.02 30.91 -5.11
C GLY A 177 -1.72 31.78 -3.89
N GLY A 178 -1.59 31.19 -2.70
CA GLY A 178 -1.36 31.91 -1.45
C GLY A 178 -2.62 32.54 -0.87
N ARG A 179 -3.78 31.95 -1.17
CA ARG A 179 -5.09 32.41 -0.69
C ARG A 179 -5.50 31.76 0.62
N TYR A 180 -5.07 30.53 0.86
CA TYR A 180 -5.48 29.74 2.02
C TYR A 180 -4.25 29.19 2.74
N TYR A 181 -4.29 29.15 4.07
CA TYR A 181 -3.30 28.46 4.89
C TYR A 181 -3.88 27.15 5.41
N VAL A 182 -3.15 26.05 5.22
CA VAL A 182 -3.49 24.76 5.83
C VAL A 182 -2.64 24.53 7.08
N GLY A 183 -3.26 24.02 8.14
CA GLY A 183 -2.59 23.75 9.42
C GLY A 183 -1.56 22.61 9.34
N ALA A 184 -0.93 22.29 10.48
CA ALA A 184 0.01 21.17 10.59
C ALA A 184 -0.64 19.80 10.33
N ASP A 185 -1.95 19.70 10.54
CA ASP A 185 -2.81 18.56 10.19
C ASP A 185 -3.24 18.57 8.70
N GLY A 186 -2.87 19.59 7.93
CA GLY A 186 -3.26 19.78 6.53
C GLY A 186 -4.67 20.31 6.33
N VAL A 187 -5.40 20.60 7.42
CA VAL A 187 -6.78 21.08 7.36
C VAL A 187 -6.80 22.59 7.16
N TRP A 188 -7.56 23.05 6.18
CA TRP A 188 -8.04 24.42 6.14
C TRP A 188 -9.29 24.57 7.01
N LYS A 189 -9.23 25.49 7.97
CA LYS A 189 -10.33 25.78 8.89
C LYS A 189 -11.06 27.03 8.42
N GLU A 190 -12.15 26.87 7.67
CA GLU A 190 -13.03 27.98 7.30
C GLU A 190 -13.82 28.46 8.52
N GLY A 191 -13.57 29.69 9.00
CA GLY A 191 -14.48 30.39 9.94
C GLY A 191 -14.83 29.68 11.26
N GLN A 192 -14.11 28.63 11.69
CA GLN A 192 -14.45 27.84 12.88
C GLN A 192 -13.95 28.50 14.18
N ALA A 193 -14.53 29.66 14.50
CA ALA A 193 -14.71 30.07 15.90
C ALA A 193 -15.95 29.36 16.44
N SER A 194 -15.90 28.04 16.68
CA SER A 194 -16.88 27.24 17.46
C SER A 194 -16.47 25.77 17.36
N THR A 195 -15.47 25.30 18.09
CA THR A 195 -15.71 24.55 19.33
C THR A 195 -14.37 24.29 20.01
N VAL A 196 -13.64 25.35 20.38
CA VAL A 196 -12.60 25.18 21.41
C VAL A 196 -13.29 25.27 22.75
N SER A 197 -13.60 24.10 23.31
CA SER A 197 -13.94 23.99 24.72
C SER A 197 -12.84 24.61 25.57
N SER A 198 -13.20 25.71 26.21
CA SER A 198 -12.81 26.06 27.58
C SER A 198 -11.32 26.31 27.86
N SER A 199 -10.87 27.52 27.56
CA SER A 199 -10.13 28.34 28.54
C SER A 199 -10.22 29.82 28.11
N ASN A 200 -10.52 30.71 29.06
CA ASN A 200 -10.75 32.15 28.88
C ASN A 200 -9.53 32.96 28.37
N ASP A 201 -8.48 32.30 27.89
CA ASP A 201 -7.23 32.92 27.42
C ASP A 201 -7.19 33.05 25.88
N SER A 202 -7.81 32.11 25.17
CA SER A 202 -7.77 32.02 23.70
C SER A 202 -8.46 33.20 23.01
N ASN A 203 -9.55 33.72 23.57
CA ASN A 203 -10.26 34.86 22.98
C ASN A 203 -9.42 36.17 22.97
N SER A 204 -8.38 36.25 23.81
CA SER A 204 -7.46 37.39 23.82
C SER A 204 -6.45 37.35 22.67
N GLU A 205 -5.93 36.17 22.33
CA GLU A 205 -4.93 36.02 21.28
C GLU A 205 -5.53 36.27 19.89
N TYR A 206 -6.70 35.69 19.61
CA TYR A 206 -7.42 35.89 18.34
C TYR A 206 -7.78 37.36 18.10
N SER A 207 -8.32 38.03 19.11
CA SER A 207 -8.70 39.45 19.00
C SER A 207 -7.47 40.36 18.91
N ALA A 208 -6.38 40.06 19.61
CA ALA A 208 -5.12 40.78 19.50
C ALA A 208 -4.46 40.61 18.11
N ALA A 209 -4.45 39.39 17.58
CA ALA A 209 -3.97 39.11 16.23
C ALA A 209 -4.80 39.85 15.18
N LEU A 210 -6.12 39.88 15.32
CA LEU A 210 -7.02 40.63 14.43
C LEU A 210 -6.75 42.14 14.48
N GLY A 211 -6.60 42.71 15.68
CA GLY A 211 -6.25 44.13 15.83
C GLY A 211 -4.92 44.50 15.13
N LYS A 212 -3.91 43.64 15.27
CA LYS A 212 -2.62 43.79 14.59
C LYS A 212 -2.75 43.64 13.07
N ALA A 213 -3.51 42.67 12.59
CA ALA A 213 -3.79 42.49 11.16
C ALA A 213 -4.49 43.73 10.56
N LYS A 214 -5.53 44.25 11.23
CA LYS A 214 -6.20 45.51 10.83
C LYS A 214 -5.23 46.69 10.79
N SER A 215 -4.29 46.76 11.73
CA SER A 215 -3.23 47.79 11.74
C SER A 215 -2.26 47.63 10.57
N TYR A 216 -1.81 46.41 10.27
CA TYR A 216 -0.93 46.13 9.14
C TYR A 216 -1.59 46.38 7.78
N ASN A 217 -2.88 46.08 7.66
CA ASN A 217 -3.65 46.35 6.45
C ASN A 217 -3.85 47.85 6.23
N SER A 218 -4.25 48.58 7.27
CA SER A 218 -4.55 50.02 7.17
C SER A 218 -3.30 50.89 7.00
N LEU A 219 -2.21 50.61 7.72
CA LEU A 219 -1.01 51.45 7.70
C LEU A 219 -0.03 51.13 6.57
N PHE A 220 0.04 49.86 6.18
CA PHE A 220 1.09 49.39 5.26
C PHE A 220 0.54 48.67 4.02
N HIS A 221 -0.78 48.53 3.89
CA HIS A 221 -1.45 47.83 2.79
C HIS A 221 -0.83 46.45 2.51
N MET A 222 -0.48 45.73 3.57
CA MET A 222 0.18 44.44 3.45
C MET A 222 -0.76 43.39 2.84
N SER A 223 -0.22 42.47 2.05
CA SER A 223 -0.97 41.30 1.58
C SER A 223 -1.30 40.35 2.74
N LYS A 224 -2.39 39.58 2.61
CA LYS A 224 -2.82 38.56 3.60
C LYS A 224 -1.68 37.63 4.01
N LYS A 225 -0.93 37.11 3.03
CA LYS A 225 0.28 36.30 3.25
C LYS A 225 1.39 37.03 4.02
N ARG A 226 1.64 38.31 3.73
CA ARG A 226 2.66 39.10 4.44
C ARG A 226 2.23 39.38 5.88
N MET A 227 0.97 39.73 6.09
CA MET A 227 0.41 39.94 7.43
C MET A 227 0.51 38.66 8.27
N TYR A 228 0.13 37.51 7.72
CA TYR A 228 0.26 36.24 8.43
C TYR A 228 1.69 35.97 8.89
N ARG A 229 2.67 36.11 7.98
CA ARG A 229 4.09 35.92 8.30
C ARG A 229 4.58 36.89 9.38
N GLN A 230 4.02 38.10 9.43
CA GLN A 230 4.36 39.09 10.45
C GLN A 230 3.75 38.69 11.80
N LEU A 231 2.47 38.31 11.81
CA LEU A 231 1.76 37.85 13.01
C LEU A 231 2.41 36.61 13.64
N THR A 232 2.87 35.66 12.83
CA THR A 232 3.55 34.43 13.30
C THR A 232 5.07 34.57 13.44
N SER A 233 5.63 35.76 13.17
CA SER A 233 7.07 36.00 13.32
C SER A 233 7.50 36.04 14.79
N ASP A 234 8.81 35.97 15.04
CA ASP A 234 9.40 36.19 16.36
C ASP A 234 9.08 37.57 16.96
N PHE A 235 8.56 38.51 16.17
CA PHE A 235 8.16 39.82 16.66
C PHE A 235 6.77 39.81 17.32
N ASP A 236 5.74 39.31 16.61
CA ASP A 236 4.37 39.31 17.13
C ASP A 236 3.99 37.99 17.84
N LYS A 237 4.60 36.87 17.45
CA LYS A 237 4.50 35.55 18.11
C LYS A 237 3.10 35.00 18.30
N PHE A 238 2.13 35.40 17.48
CA PHE A 238 0.80 34.80 17.51
C PHE A 238 0.86 33.36 16.99
N SER A 239 0.02 32.50 17.56
CA SER A 239 -0.19 31.15 17.06
C SER A 239 -0.66 31.16 15.60
N ASN A 240 -0.32 30.10 14.85
CA ASN A 240 -0.72 29.95 13.45
C ASN A 240 -2.25 30.02 13.28
N ASP A 241 -3.00 29.47 14.23
CA ASP A 241 -4.47 29.52 14.24
C ASP A 241 -4.97 30.96 14.48
N ALA A 242 -4.39 31.70 15.44
CA ALA A 242 -4.78 33.09 15.71
C ALA A 242 -4.43 34.04 14.57
N ALA A 243 -3.26 33.87 13.97
CA ALA A 243 -2.87 34.61 12.78
C ALA A 243 -3.81 34.31 11.60
N GLN A 244 -4.21 33.05 11.40
CA GLN A 244 -5.13 32.70 10.30
C GLN A 244 -6.51 33.31 10.51
N TYR A 245 -7.07 33.17 11.71
CA TYR A 245 -8.33 33.81 12.08
C TYR A 245 -8.32 35.32 11.79
N ALA A 246 -7.23 36.01 12.14
CA ALA A 246 -7.06 37.43 11.91
C ALA A 246 -7.06 37.83 10.42
N ILE A 247 -6.53 36.95 9.55
CA ILE A 247 -6.52 37.15 8.11
C ILE A 247 -7.90 36.92 7.48
N ASP A 248 -8.61 35.91 7.98
CA ASP A 248 -9.93 35.53 7.47
C ASP A 248 -11.00 36.57 7.82
N HIS A 249 -10.91 37.18 9.01
CA HIS A 249 -11.86 38.19 9.51
C HIS A 249 -11.36 39.63 9.34
N LEU A 250 -10.38 39.85 8.46
CA LEU A 250 -9.75 41.17 8.27
C LEU A 250 -10.74 42.22 7.76
N ASP A 251 -11.70 41.77 6.95
CA ASP A 251 -12.65 42.60 6.20
C ASP A 251 -14.04 42.68 6.89
N ASP A 252 -14.18 42.06 8.08
CA ASP A 252 -15.38 42.11 8.94
C ASP A 252 -15.40 43.37 9.83
#